data_AF-A0A6M7TM56-F1
#
_entry.id   AF-A0A6M7TM56-F1
#
_cell.length_a   1.000
_cell.length_b   1.000
_cell.length_c   1.000
_cell.angle_alpha   90.00
_cell.angle_beta   90.00
_cell.angle_gamma   90.00
#
_symmetry.space_group_name_H-M   'P 1'
#
loop_
_entity.id
_entity.type
_entity.pdbx_description
1 polymer ?
#
loop_
_entity_poly.entity_id
_entity_poly.type
_entity_poly.pdbx_seq_one_letter_code
_entity_poly.pdbx_strand_id
1 'polypeptide(L)'
;MTAPLRRHADPLARKLVPVVREMLLAEVERVAVSLARPKSSKADEDIMEACRQVASAADRLAQAKYGVGEITARKSLERAATALGRAMRKHGRMP
;
A
#
# COMPACT_ATOMS: atom_id res chain seq x y z
N MET A 1 -13.52 1.20 -36.00
CA MET A 1 -14.54 0.32 -36.60
C MET A 1 -14.74 -0.88 -35.69
N THR A 2 -15.85 -0.91 -34.97
CA THR A 2 -16.25 -2.00 -34.05
C THR A 2 -16.69 -3.21 -34.86
N ALA A 3 -16.01 -4.35 -34.69
CA ALA A 3 -16.31 -5.60 -35.40
C ALA A 3 -17.69 -6.17 -35.01
N PRO A 4 -18.41 -6.84 -35.93
CA PRO A 4 -19.80 -7.22 -35.72
C PRO A 4 -19.90 -8.51 -34.90
N LEU A 5 -20.01 -8.40 -33.58
CA LEU A 5 -20.19 -9.54 -32.66
C LEU A 5 -21.60 -10.18 -32.69
N ARG A 6 -22.37 -10.06 -33.79
CA ARG A 6 -23.83 -10.28 -33.73
C ARG A 6 -24.40 -11.53 -34.40
N ARG A 7 -23.64 -12.41 -35.07
CA ARG A 7 -24.30 -13.47 -35.87
C ARG A 7 -23.90 -14.93 -35.71
N HIS A 8 -22.80 -15.28 -35.03
CA HIS A 8 -22.44 -16.69 -34.81
C HIS A 8 -21.97 -16.94 -33.39
N ALA A 9 -22.84 -16.72 -32.41
CA ALA A 9 -22.63 -17.34 -31.11
C ALA A 9 -22.96 -18.84 -31.27
N ASP A 10 -21.93 -19.68 -31.14
CA ASP A 10 -22.03 -21.13 -31.07
C ASP A 10 -23.21 -21.51 -30.14
N PRO A 11 -24.14 -22.39 -30.57
CA PRO A 11 -25.24 -22.87 -29.72
C PRO A 11 -24.78 -23.35 -28.35
N LEU A 12 -23.57 -23.89 -28.26
CA LEU A 12 -22.93 -24.30 -27.02
C LEU A 12 -22.55 -23.09 -26.15
N ALA A 13 -21.98 -22.04 -26.74
CA ALA A 13 -21.68 -20.80 -26.04
C ALA A 13 -22.94 -20.16 -25.45
N ARG A 14 -24.08 -20.17 -26.16
CA ARG A 14 -25.35 -19.63 -25.63
C ARG A 14 -25.84 -20.37 -24.38
N LYS A 15 -25.59 -21.68 -24.29
CA LYS A 15 -25.95 -22.49 -23.11
C LYS A 15 -24.98 -22.28 -21.95
N LEU A 16 -23.71 -21.97 -22.25
CA LEU A 16 -22.67 -21.72 -21.24
C LEU A 16 -22.73 -20.31 -20.64
N VAL A 17 -23.20 -19.32 -21.40
CA VAL A 17 -23.33 -17.91 -20.96
C VAL A 17 -23.98 -17.74 -19.58
N PRO A 18 -25.15 -18.34 -19.25
CA PRO A 18 -25.76 -18.13 -17.94
C PRO A 18 -24.90 -18.66 -16.79
N VAL A 19 -24.30 -19.85 -16.95
CA VAL A 19 -23.46 -20.49 -15.91
C VAL A 19 -22.17 -19.70 -15.69
N VAL A 20 -21.50 -19.31 -16.78
CA VAL A 20 -20.27 -18.52 -16.72
C VAL A 20 -20.54 -17.13 -16.17
N ARG A 21 -21.69 -16.53 -16.48
CA ARG A 21 -22.09 -15.21 -15.97
C ARG A 21 -22.21 -15.19 -14.45
N GLU A 22 -22.82 -16.20 -13.85
CA GLU A 22 -22.96 -16.29 -12.39
C GLU A 22 -21.59 -16.46 -11.71
N MET A 23 -20.74 -17.34 -12.23
CA MET A 23 -19.37 -17.50 -11.73
C MET A 23 -18.55 -16.22 -11.87
N LEU A 24 -18.68 -15.52 -13.00
CA LEU A 24 -17.97 -14.26 -13.24
C LEU A 24 -18.44 -13.16 -12.30
N LEU A 25 -19.75 -13.02 -12.07
CA LEU A 25 -20.30 -12.02 -11.15
C LEU A 25 -19.85 -12.29 -9.71
N ALA A 26 -19.88 -13.54 -9.26
CA ALA A 26 -19.38 -13.93 -7.94
C ALA A 26 -17.88 -13.62 -7.78
N GLU A 27 -17.08 -13.83 -8.84
CA GLU A 27 -15.65 -13.49 -8.80
C GLU A 27 -15.41 -11.99 -8.82
N VAL A 28 -16.17 -11.23 -9.61
CA VAL A 28 -16.10 -9.77 -9.62
C VAL A 28 -16.46 -9.19 -8.25
N GLU A 29 -17.47 -9.73 -7.56
CA GLU A 29 -17.81 -9.31 -6.20
C GLU A 29 -16.69 -9.63 -5.21
N ARG A 30 -16.11 -10.84 -5.26
CA ARG A 30 -14.95 -11.20 -4.41
C ARG A 30 -13.76 -10.27 -4.63
N VAL A 31 -13.45 -9.98 -5.90
CA VAL A 31 -12.38 -9.04 -6.27
C VAL A 31 -12.73 -7.64 -5.80
N ALA A 32 -13.96 -7.16 -5.99
CA ALA A 32 -14.39 -5.84 -5.54
C ALA A 32 -14.27 -5.67 -4.02
N VAL A 33 -14.64 -6.69 -3.23
CA VAL A 33 -14.44 -6.70 -1.77
C VAL A 33 -12.95 -6.66 -1.42
N SER A 34 -12.10 -7.41 -2.13
CA SER A 34 -10.65 -7.38 -1.89
C SER A 34 -9.98 -6.05 -2.27
N LEU A 35 -10.56 -5.33 -3.24
CA LEU A 35 -10.09 -4.04 -3.72
C LEU A 35 -10.62 -2.87 -2.88
N ALA A 36 -11.65 -3.10 -2.06
CA ALA A 36 -12.08 -2.18 -1.01
C ALA A 36 -11.05 -2.16 0.13
N ARG A 37 -9.81 -1.80 -0.18
CA ARG A 37 -8.81 -1.49 0.85
C ARG A 37 -9.32 -0.26 1.59
N PRO A 38 -9.39 -0.29 2.93
CA PRO A 38 -9.64 0.92 3.69
C PRO A 38 -8.58 1.94 3.28
N LYS A 39 -9.03 3.10 2.80
CA LYS A 39 -8.12 4.21 2.51
C LYS A 39 -7.32 4.46 3.77
N SER A 40 -5.99 4.41 3.68
CA SER A 40 -5.12 4.81 4.78
C SER A 40 -5.54 6.19 5.23
N SER A 41 -5.77 6.36 6.53
CA SER A 41 -6.06 7.67 7.04
C SER A 41 -4.85 8.58 6.81
N LYS A 42 -5.07 9.89 6.68
CA LYS A 42 -3.96 10.84 6.56
C LYS A 42 -2.98 10.72 7.74
N ALA A 43 -3.49 10.33 8.92
CA ALA A 43 -2.69 10.04 10.09
C ALA A 43 -1.73 8.86 9.87
N ASP A 44 -2.22 7.75 9.33
CA ASP A 44 -1.40 6.56 9.07
C ASP A 44 -0.35 6.84 8.00
N GLU A 45 -0.68 7.61 6.96
CA GLU A 45 0.27 8.02 5.92
C GLU A 45 1.42 8.85 6.50
N ASP A 46 1.10 9.87 7.31
CA ASP A 46 2.08 10.76 7.92
C ASP A 46 2.99 9.98 8.90
N ILE A 47 2.41 9.05 9.68
CA ILE A 47 3.18 8.21 10.62
C ILE A 47 4.09 7.24 9.85
N MET A 48 3.56 6.58 8.80
CA MET A 48 4.33 5.66 7.98
C MET A 48 5.48 6.36 7.25
N GLU A 49 5.29 7.61 6.82
CA GLU A 49 6.36 8.43 6.24
C GLU A 49 7.45 8.72 7.27
N ALA A 50 7.09 9.09 8.50
CA ALA A 50 8.08 9.29 9.57
C ALA A 50 8.82 7.99 9.92
N CYS A 51 8.14 6.84 9.93
CA CYS A 51 8.77 5.52 10.10
C CYS A 51 9.80 5.22 9.00
N ARG A 52 9.49 5.53 7.73
CA ARG A 52 10.42 5.37 6.61
C ARG A 52 11.68 6.22 6.79
N GLN A 53 11.54 7.44 7.31
CA GLN A 53 12.68 8.31 7.60
C GLN A 53 13.56 7.75 8.73
N VAL A 54 12.96 7.18 9.78
CA VAL A 54 13.70 6.50 10.85
C VAL A 54 14.46 5.30 10.31
N ALA A 55 13.83 4.46 9.49
CA ALA A 55 14.48 3.30 8.87
C ALA A 55 15.69 3.72 8.02
N SER A 56 15.52 4.72 7.14
CA SER A 56 16.62 5.22 6.32
C SER A 56 17.78 5.80 7.14
N ALA A 57 17.49 6.47 8.27
CA ALA A 57 18.53 6.99 9.15
C ALA A 57 19.24 5.85 9.92
N ALA A 58 18.50 4.80 10.31
CA ALA A 58 19.08 3.63 10.96
C ALA A 58 20.00 2.86 10.00
N ASP A 59 19.60 2.68 8.75
CA ASP A 59 20.44 2.05 7.71
C ASP A 59 21.75 2.83 7.49
N ARG A 60 21.65 4.16 7.40
CA ARG A 60 22.83 5.03 7.29
C ARG A 60 23.76 4.92 8.50
N LEU A 61 23.19 4.85 9.71
CA LEU A 61 23.99 4.63 10.92
C LEU A 61 24.65 3.25 10.93
N ALA A 62 23.94 2.21 10.49
CA ALA A 62 24.50 0.87 10.37
C ALA A 62 25.66 0.80 9.36
N GLN A 63 25.56 1.53 8.24
CA GLN A 63 26.64 1.66 7.26
C GLN A 63 27.84 2.44 7.81
N ALA A 64 27.61 3.43 8.68
CA ALA A 64 28.65 4.30 9.24
C ALA A 64 29.25 3.78 10.56
N LYS A 65 28.87 2.57 11.03
CA LYS A 65 28.97 2.12 12.42
C LYS A 65 30.37 2.15 13.05
N TYR A 66 31.44 2.27 12.27
CA TYR A 66 32.82 2.41 12.76
C TYR A 66 33.66 3.42 11.95
N GLY A 67 33.02 4.33 11.22
CA GLY A 67 33.68 5.26 10.29
C GLY A 67 33.53 6.74 10.65
N VAL A 68 34.26 7.58 9.93
CA VAL A 68 34.11 9.04 9.97
C VAL A 68 32.71 9.38 9.44
N GLY A 69 31.77 9.65 10.35
CA GLY A 69 30.37 9.90 10.01
C GLY A 69 29.36 9.31 11.00
N GLU A 70 29.78 8.41 11.90
CA GLU A 70 28.89 7.78 12.90
C GLU A 70 28.13 8.80 13.74
N ILE A 71 28.82 9.82 14.27
CA ILE A 71 28.19 10.87 15.08
C ILE A 71 27.11 11.63 14.30
N THR A 72 27.37 11.96 13.02
CA THR A 72 26.40 12.65 12.18
C THR A 72 25.20 11.76 11.86
N ALA A 73 25.44 10.48 11.57
CA ALA A 73 24.39 9.50 11.33
C ALA A 73 23.54 9.27 12.60
N ARG A 74 24.16 9.21 13.78
CA ARG A 74 23.47 9.09 15.07
C ARG A 74 22.57 10.29 15.32
N LYS A 75 23.08 11.52 15.14
CA LYS A 75 22.27 12.75 15.24
C LYS A 75 21.12 12.77 14.22
N SER A 76 21.34 12.25 13.01
CA SER A 76 20.28 12.13 12.01
C SER A 76 19.17 11.18 12.46
N LEU A 77 19.54 10.04 13.07
CA LEU A 77 18.58 9.08 13.60
C LEU A 77 17.78 9.66 14.76
N GLU A 78 18.42 10.36 15.70
CA GLU A 78 17.75 11.04 16.81
C GLU A 78 16.71 12.07 16.31
N ARG A 79 17.05 12.84 15.28
CA ARG A 79 16.12 13.80 14.65
C ARG A 79 14.94 13.09 14.01
N ALA A 80 15.17 11.99 13.29
CA ALA A 80 14.10 11.20 12.67
C ALA A 80 13.17 10.60 13.74
N ALA A 81 13.73 10.05 14.83
CA ALA A 81 12.95 9.52 15.95
C ALA A 81 12.10 10.61 16.62
N THR A 82 12.66 11.82 16.78
CA THR A 82 11.92 12.98 17.31
C THR A 82 10.77 13.38 16.38
N ALA A 83 10.99 13.37 15.06
CA ALA A 83 9.95 13.67 14.07
C ALA A 83 8.82 12.63 14.11
N LEU A 84 9.15 11.34 14.22
CA LEU A 84 8.16 10.28 14.42
C LEU A 84 7.35 10.50 15.69
N GLY A 85 8.00 10.79 16.82
CA GLY A 85 7.29 11.08 18.08
C GLY A 85 6.36 12.28 17.97
N ARG A 86 6.73 13.32 17.21
CA ARG A 86 5.84 14.47 16.92
C ARG A 86 4.66 14.07 16.04
N ALA A 87 4.87 13.27 15.00
CA ALA A 87 3.80 12.78 14.12
C ALA A 87 2.81 11.90 14.90
N MET A 88 3.32 11.00 15.76
CA MET A 88 2.48 10.14 16.60
C MET A 88 1.66 10.95 17.62
N ARG A 89 2.27 11.94 18.30
CA ARG A 89 1.55 12.83 19.23
C ARG A 89 0.50 13.69 18.54
N LYS A 90 0.83 14.26 17.36
CA LYS A 90 -0.12 15.05 16.55
C LYS A 90 -1.41 14.27 16.26
N HIS A 91 -1.29 12.97 16.02
CA HIS A 91 -2.40 12.08 15.67
C HIS A 91 -2.94 11.27 16.88
N GLY A 92 -2.52 11.59 18.10
CA GLY A 92 -3.02 10.95 19.33
C GLY A 92 -2.62 9.47 19.49
N ARG A 93 -1.55 9.02 18.83
CA ARG A 93 -1.04 7.62 18.88
C ARG A 93 0.05 7.42 19.92
N MET A 94 0.43 8.48 20.62
CA MET A 94 1.42 8.47 21.71
C MET A 94 0.99 9.54 22.72
N PRO A 95 0.86 9.20 24.02
CA PRO A 95 0.54 10.17 25.06
C PRO A 95 1.67 11.19 25.29
#